data_AF-A0LB10-F1
#
_entry.id   AF-A0LB10-F1
#
_cell.length_a   1.000
_cell.length_b   1.000
_cell.length_c   1.000
_cell.angle_alpha   90.00
_cell.angle_beta   90.00
_cell.angle_gamma   90.00
#
_symmetry.space_group_name_H-M   'P 1'
#
loop_
_entity.id
_entity.type
_entity.pdbx_description
1 polymer ?
#
loop_
_entity_poly.entity_id
_entity_poly.type
_entity_poly.pdbx_seq_one_letter_code
_entity_poly.pdbx_strand_id
1 'polypeptide(L)'
;MEAEIDLWRAVLAQAISDTTKLLEKGKKKPKLWNDHLFRMDVRHLRRWFLSQSKEPGSFRFVCEVLDLDHARALGRIQEQFLQHMVLPRWKPEPKEEKKEKTVMNTKMNPTLSELHSMPIGELAELSPEQLANLQQQAAKAVESAKLTKEFLEGVISRRYADKADLLRKEAGKDFGTVRFIDGDVQVTAELPKRPHWDQKRLSDLFDRIRKAGEDPQEYMDVDYKVPESKFKAWPSQIRSAFEGARTVKAGKPTFKLSVKDEQEIAA
;
A
#
# COMPACT_ATOMS: atom_id res chain seq x y z
N MET A 1 -3.20 3.16 14.74
CA MET A 1 -4.45 3.74 14.21
C MET A 1 -4.27 5.20 13.86
N GLU A 2 -3.82 6.07 14.79
CA GLU A 2 -3.69 7.52 14.52
C GLU A 2 -2.73 7.85 13.36
N ALA A 3 -1.53 7.26 13.32
CA ALA A 3 -0.58 7.43 12.22
C ALA A 3 -1.10 6.94 10.84
N GLU A 4 -2.03 5.98 10.83
CA GLU A 4 -2.65 5.47 9.60
C GLU A 4 -3.76 6.41 9.13
N ILE A 5 -4.55 6.95 10.06
CA ILE A 5 -5.54 7.99 9.79
C ILE A 5 -4.85 9.25 9.24
N ASP A 6 -3.72 9.67 9.82
CA ASP A 6 -2.95 10.83 9.36
C ASP A 6 -2.42 10.66 7.94
N LEU A 7 -1.96 9.46 7.60
CA LEU A 7 -1.56 9.13 6.23
C LEU A 7 -2.73 9.31 5.25
N TRP A 8 -3.90 8.77 5.56
CA TRP A 8 -5.06 8.87 4.66
C TRP A 8 -5.64 10.28 4.60
N ARG A 9 -5.54 11.06 5.68
CA ARG A 9 -5.83 12.51 5.67
C ARG A 9 -4.89 13.26 4.72
N ALA A 10 -3.59 12.97 4.78
CA ALA A 10 -2.60 13.59 3.90
C ALA A 10 -2.86 13.22 2.42
N VAL A 11 -3.21 11.97 2.13
CA VAL A 11 -3.58 11.52 0.78
C VAL A 11 -4.79 12.29 0.26
N LEU A 12 -5.85 12.44 1.06
CA LEU A 12 -7.04 13.21 0.68
C LEU A 12 -6.71 14.69 0.46
N ALA A 13 -5.96 15.31 1.37
CA ALA A 13 -5.54 16.71 1.28
C ALA A 13 -4.72 16.98 0.01
N GLN A 14 -3.79 16.07 -0.32
CA GLN A 14 -2.98 16.17 -1.53
C GLN A 14 -3.85 16.08 -2.79
N ALA A 15 -4.79 15.14 -2.85
CA ALA A 15 -5.69 15.01 -4.00
C ALA A 15 -6.54 16.28 -4.23
N ILE A 16 -7.03 16.92 -3.15
CA ILE A 16 -7.78 18.19 -3.23
C ILE A 16 -6.85 19.33 -3.72
N SER A 17 -5.63 19.41 -3.20
CA SER A 17 -4.62 20.39 -3.63
C SER A 17 -4.30 20.24 -5.12
N ASP A 18 -4.03 19.02 -5.59
CA ASP A 18 -3.68 18.75 -6.99
C ASP A 18 -4.82 19.12 -7.94
N THR A 19 -6.04 18.79 -7.55
CA THR A 19 -7.26 19.15 -8.28
C THR A 19 -7.42 20.67 -8.41
N THR A 20 -7.16 21.40 -7.33
CA THR A 20 -7.18 22.87 -7.31
C THR A 20 -6.12 23.46 -8.24
N LYS A 21 -4.87 22.99 -8.14
CA LYS A 21 -3.75 23.44 -8.98
C LYS A 21 -3.99 23.16 -10.46
N LEU A 22 -4.57 22.00 -10.80
CA LEU A 22 -4.89 21.67 -12.19
C LEU A 22 -5.95 22.60 -12.78
N LEU A 23 -7.00 22.91 -12.02
CA LEU A 23 -8.02 23.88 -12.46
C LEU A 23 -7.42 25.28 -12.64
N GLU A 24 -6.56 25.72 -11.73
CA GLU A 24 -5.86 27.00 -11.88
C GLU A 24 -4.95 27.02 -13.12
N LYS A 25 -4.15 25.97 -13.34
CA LYS A 25 -3.29 25.83 -14.53
C LYS A 25 -4.14 25.85 -15.81
N GLY A 26 -5.26 25.12 -15.83
CA GLY A 26 -6.20 25.07 -16.95
C GLY A 26 -6.92 26.40 -17.23
N LYS A 27 -7.25 27.17 -16.19
CA LYS A 27 -7.80 28.53 -16.31
C LYS A 27 -6.77 29.52 -16.85
N LYS A 28 -5.54 29.48 -16.33
CA LYS A 28 -4.44 30.36 -16.75
C LYS A 28 -3.96 30.07 -18.18
N LYS A 29 -3.98 28.81 -18.62
CA LYS A 29 -3.52 28.38 -19.94
C LYS A 29 -4.52 27.41 -20.59
N PRO A 30 -5.56 27.92 -21.28
CA PRO A 30 -6.61 27.08 -21.87
C PRO A 30 -6.10 26.06 -22.90
N LYS A 31 -4.94 26.29 -23.54
CA LYS A 31 -4.35 25.32 -24.48
C LYS A 31 -3.94 24.00 -23.81
N LEU A 32 -3.66 23.99 -22.51
CA LEU A 32 -3.27 22.78 -21.76
C LEU A 32 -4.38 21.72 -21.75
N TRP A 33 -5.65 22.09 -21.91
CA TRP A 33 -6.76 21.12 -21.98
C TRP A 33 -6.65 20.14 -23.16
N ASN A 34 -5.84 20.47 -24.18
CA ASN A 34 -5.52 19.60 -25.31
C ASN A 34 -4.17 18.87 -25.16
N ASP A 35 -3.32 19.28 -24.21
CA ASP A 35 -2.06 18.61 -23.93
C ASP A 35 -2.29 17.20 -23.37
N HIS A 36 -1.50 16.23 -23.85
CA HIS A 36 -1.71 14.82 -23.53
C HIS A 36 -1.54 14.51 -22.04
N LEU A 37 -0.52 15.09 -21.41
CA LEU A 37 -0.16 14.82 -20.01
C LEU A 37 -1.15 15.50 -19.08
N PHE A 38 -1.50 16.75 -19.35
CA PHE A 38 -2.56 17.46 -18.61
C PHE A 38 -3.90 16.70 -18.66
N ARG A 39 -4.25 16.12 -19.81
CA ARG A 39 -5.45 15.27 -19.95
C ARG A 39 -5.34 13.93 -19.25
N MET A 40 -4.14 13.38 -19.06
CA MET A 40 -3.93 12.18 -18.25
C MET A 40 -4.17 12.50 -16.78
N ASP A 41 -3.59 13.56 -16.25
CA ASP A 41 -3.77 13.98 -14.85
C ASP A 41 -5.24 14.22 -14.49
N VAL A 42 -5.95 14.96 -15.36
CA VAL A 42 -7.39 15.19 -15.20
C VAL A 42 -8.16 13.87 -15.22
N ARG A 43 -7.80 12.91 -16.09
CA ARG A 43 -8.45 11.60 -16.11
C ARG A 43 -8.12 10.77 -14.86
N HIS A 44 -6.90 10.82 -14.37
CA HIS A 44 -6.47 10.08 -13.18
C HIS A 44 -7.20 10.55 -11.93
N LEU A 45 -7.25 11.86 -11.68
CA LEU A 45 -7.99 12.40 -10.54
C LEU A 45 -9.50 12.18 -10.65
N ARG A 46 -10.09 12.43 -11.84
CA ARG A 46 -11.52 12.11 -12.07
C ARG A 46 -11.81 10.64 -11.79
N ARG A 47 -10.96 9.73 -12.28
CA ARG A 47 -11.12 8.28 -12.05
C ARG A 47 -10.96 7.93 -10.57
N TRP A 48 -10.04 8.57 -9.86
CA TRP A 48 -9.82 8.31 -8.44
C TRP A 48 -11.02 8.71 -7.58
N PHE A 49 -11.55 9.93 -7.75
CA PHE A 49 -12.75 10.39 -7.03
C PHE A 49 -14.00 9.60 -7.39
N LEU A 50 -14.16 9.19 -8.65
CA LEU A 50 -15.33 8.43 -9.12
C LEU A 50 -15.21 6.92 -8.88
N SER A 51 -14.07 6.45 -8.36
CA SER A 51 -13.83 5.03 -8.11
C SER A 51 -14.80 4.49 -7.06
N GLN A 52 -15.50 3.41 -7.40
CA GLN A 52 -16.38 2.69 -6.47
C GLN A 52 -15.66 1.61 -5.65
N SER A 53 -14.35 1.42 -5.88
CA SER A 53 -13.55 0.44 -5.15
C SER A 53 -13.53 0.74 -3.66
N LYS A 54 -13.47 -0.29 -2.82
CA LYS A 54 -13.26 -0.19 -1.36
C LYS A 54 -11.83 -0.59 -0.96
N GLU A 55 -10.94 -0.77 -1.93
CA GLU A 55 -9.56 -1.15 -1.65
C GLU A 55 -8.77 0.01 -1.03
N PRO A 56 -7.74 -0.29 -0.20
CA PRO A 56 -6.86 0.72 0.38
C PRO A 56 -6.30 1.69 -0.67
N GLY A 57 -6.52 2.99 -0.42
CA GLY A 57 -6.11 4.08 -1.31
C GLY A 57 -7.12 4.48 -2.39
N SER A 58 -8.30 3.85 -2.45
CA SER A 58 -9.43 4.41 -3.19
C SER A 58 -10.07 5.57 -2.42
N PHE A 59 -10.71 6.51 -3.13
CA PHE A 59 -11.40 7.64 -2.48
C PHE A 59 -12.47 7.17 -1.49
N ARG A 60 -13.24 6.13 -1.85
CA ARG A 60 -14.25 5.54 -0.98
C ARG A 60 -13.66 4.92 0.29
N PHE A 61 -12.58 4.15 0.16
CA PHE A 61 -11.85 3.62 1.33
C PHE A 61 -11.33 4.75 2.22
N VAL A 62 -10.76 5.81 1.63
CA VAL A 62 -10.26 6.96 2.38
C VAL A 62 -11.40 7.65 3.14
N CYS A 63 -12.58 7.81 2.52
CA CYS A 63 -13.75 8.33 3.22
C CYS A 63 -14.19 7.41 4.38
N GLU A 64 -14.21 6.09 4.17
CA GLU A 64 -14.56 5.11 5.20
C GLU A 64 -13.57 5.15 6.39
N VAL A 65 -12.26 5.26 6.14
CA VAL A 65 -11.24 5.36 7.20
C VAL A 65 -11.29 6.68 7.97
N LEU A 66 -11.71 7.76 7.32
CA LEU A 66 -11.79 9.10 7.91
C LEU A 66 -13.15 9.41 8.54
N ASP A 67 -14.06 8.44 8.59
CA ASP A 67 -15.45 8.60 9.04
C ASP A 67 -16.19 9.72 8.27
N LEU A 68 -15.93 9.81 6.96
CA LEU A 68 -16.57 10.74 6.05
C LEU A 68 -17.65 10.02 5.25
N ASP A 69 -18.85 10.64 5.16
CA ASP A 69 -19.88 10.17 4.25
C ASP A 69 -19.40 10.31 2.80
N HIS A 70 -19.13 9.16 2.16
CA HIS A 70 -18.61 9.12 0.80
C HIS A 70 -19.53 9.80 -0.23
N ALA A 71 -20.85 9.66 -0.10
CA ALA A 71 -21.79 10.23 -1.07
C ALA A 71 -21.81 11.76 -0.98
N ARG A 72 -21.81 12.30 0.24
CA ARG A 72 -21.71 13.73 0.52
C ARG A 72 -20.35 14.28 0.11
N ALA A 73 -19.26 13.58 0.41
CA ALA A 73 -17.91 13.99 0.02
C ALA A 73 -17.77 14.02 -1.51
N LEU A 74 -18.24 13.00 -2.21
CA LEU A 74 -18.25 12.96 -3.67
C LEU A 74 -19.10 14.09 -4.27
N GLY A 75 -20.27 14.37 -3.68
CA GLY A 75 -21.12 15.48 -4.10
C GLY A 75 -20.41 16.84 -4.05
N ARG A 76 -19.67 17.12 -2.96
CA ARG A 76 -18.88 18.35 -2.84
C ARG A 76 -17.74 18.40 -3.85
N ILE A 77 -17.04 17.29 -4.07
CA ILE A 77 -15.98 17.22 -5.08
C ILE A 77 -16.53 17.39 -6.49
N GLN A 78 -17.72 16.86 -6.77
CA GLN A 78 -18.38 16.99 -8.06
C GLN A 78 -18.68 18.46 -8.38
N GLU A 79 -19.26 19.17 -7.41
CA GLU A 79 -19.62 20.59 -7.52
C GLU A 79 -18.37 21.48 -7.57
N GLN A 80 -17.39 21.26 -6.70
CA GLN A 80 -16.24 22.17 -6.64
C GLN A 80 -15.24 21.95 -7.78
N PHE A 81 -15.14 20.72 -8.30
CA PHE A 81 -14.04 20.35 -9.17
C PHE A 81 -14.47 19.62 -10.44
N LEU A 82 -15.16 18.48 -10.33
CA LEU A 82 -15.35 17.58 -11.49
C LEU A 82 -16.23 18.18 -12.58
N GLN A 83 -17.17 19.07 -12.23
CA GLN A 83 -17.98 19.83 -13.19
C GLN A 83 -17.16 20.81 -14.02
N HIS A 84 -16.02 21.29 -13.51
CA HIS A 84 -15.13 22.22 -14.21
C HIS A 84 -14.00 21.50 -14.97
N MET A 85 -13.83 20.19 -14.78
CA MET A 85 -12.82 19.37 -15.45
C MET A 85 -13.32 18.72 -16.75
N VAL A 86 -14.09 19.43 -17.57
CA VAL A 86 -14.64 18.89 -18.81
C VAL A 86 -13.59 18.92 -19.91
N LEU A 87 -13.11 17.74 -20.31
CA LEU A 87 -12.11 17.62 -21.37
C LEU A 87 -12.76 17.83 -22.75
N PRO A 88 -12.30 18.81 -23.57
CA PRO A 88 -12.79 18.97 -24.94
C PRO A 88 -12.44 17.74 -25.79
N ARG A 89 -13.16 17.53 -26.89
CA ARG A 89 -12.83 16.48 -27.88
C ARG A 89 -11.40 16.69 -28.36
N TRP A 90 -10.58 15.64 -28.25
CA TRP A 90 -9.16 15.69 -28.58
C TRP A 90 -8.98 16.02 -30.07
N LYS A 91 -8.22 17.07 -30.36
CA LYS A 91 -7.72 17.39 -31.70
C LYS A 91 -6.18 17.28 -31.63
N PRO A 92 -5.54 16.43 -32.44
CA PRO A 92 -4.08 16.43 -32.52
C PRO A 92 -3.61 17.79 -33.06
N GLU A 93 -2.80 18.52 -32.28
CA GLU A 93 -2.11 19.71 -32.76
C GLU A 93 -1.03 19.29 -33.77
N PRO A 94 -0.84 20.02 -34.89
CA PRO A 94 0.28 19.79 -35.78
C PRO A 94 1.58 19.98 -34.99
N LYS A 95 2.53 19.08 -35.21
CA LYS A 95 3.81 18.99 -34.48
C LYS A 95 4.70 20.20 -34.81
N GLU A 96 4.47 21.33 -34.17
CA GLU A 96 5.46 22.41 -34.12
C GLU A 96 6.46 22.11 -32.99
N GLU A 97 7.69 21.86 -33.45
CA GLU A 97 8.98 21.77 -32.75
C GLU A 97 8.98 21.80 -31.21
N LYS A 98 8.77 20.61 -30.60
CA LYS A 98 9.16 20.30 -29.21
C LYS A 98 10.69 20.15 -29.04
N LYS A 99 11.51 20.95 -29.74
CA LYS A 99 12.98 20.85 -29.62
C LYS A 99 13.56 21.69 -28.47
N GLU A 100 12.89 22.74 -28.02
CA GLU A 100 13.43 23.62 -26.97
C GLU A 100 13.10 23.20 -25.52
N LYS A 101 12.03 22.45 -25.28
CA LYS A 101 11.65 22.07 -23.89
C LYS A 101 12.38 20.84 -23.36
N THR A 102 12.91 19.99 -24.23
CA THR A 102 13.64 18.76 -23.83
C THR A 102 15.00 19.07 -23.20
N VAL A 103 15.61 20.22 -23.50
CA VAL A 103 16.97 20.54 -23.03
C VAL A 103 16.99 21.02 -21.57
N MET A 104 15.87 21.51 -21.02
CA MET A 104 15.85 22.02 -19.63
C MET A 104 15.48 21.00 -18.56
N ASN A 105 14.88 19.85 -18.90
CA ASN A 105 14.48 18.85 -17.88
C ASN A 105 15.58 17.79 -17.58
N THR A 106 16.74 17.88 -18.22
CA THR A 106 17.87 16.94 -18.08
C THR A 106 18.68 17.12 -16.78
N LYS A 107 18.33 18.06 -15.89
CA LYS A 107 19.11 18.36 -14.67
C LYS A 107 18.39 18.16 -13.34
N MET A 108 17.17 17.63 -13.33
CA MET A 108 16.49 17.31 -12.07
C MET A 108 16.77 15.83 -11.72
N ASN A 109 17.67 15.58 -10.77
CA ASN A 109 17.77 14.30 -10.07
C ASN A 109 17.09 14.47 -8.71
N PRO A 110 15.74 14.44 -8.64
CA PRO A 110 15.05 14.62 -7.39
C PRO A 110 15.45 13.51 -6.40
N THR A 111 15.62 13.88 -5.15
CA THR A 111 15.86 12.94 -4.05
C THR A 111 14.54 12.42 -3.49
N LEU A 112 14.56 11.30 -2.77
CA LEU A 112 13.35 10.73 -2.15
C LEU A 112 12.60 11.73 -1.27
N SER A 113 13.33 12.60 -0.56
CA SER A 113 12.76 13.61 0.33
C SER A 113 11.96 14.69 -0.42
N GLU A 114 12.32 14.96 -1.67
CA GLU A 114 11.67 15.98 -2.51
C GLU A 114 10.39 15.45 -3.17
N LEU A 115 10.23 14.12 -3.29
CA LEU A 115 9.04 13.49 -3.89
C LEU A 115 7.74 13.93 -3.22
N HIS A 116 7.75 14.13 -1.90
CA HIS A 116 6.56 14.54 -1.15
C HIS A 116 6.12 15.98 -1.43
N SER A 117 7.01 16.80 -2.02
CA SER A 117 6.75 18.21 -2.34
C SER A 117 6.39 18.43 -3.81
N MET A 118 6.63 17.44 -4.67
CA MET A 118 6.42 17.52 -6.12
C MET A 118 5.01 17.07 -6.52
N PRO A 119 4.34 17.75 -7.48
CA PRO A 119 3.08 17.29 -8.03
C PRO A 119 3.23 15.95 -8.75
N ILE A 120 2.24 15.05 -8.61
CA ILE A 120 2.29 13.72 -9.21
C ILE A 120 2.43 13.73 -10.73
N GLY A 121 1.85 14.74 -11.41
CA GLY A 121 1.97 14.91 -12.87
C GLY A 121 3.41 15.25 -13.31
N GLU A 122 4.15 16.02 -12.50
CA GLU A 122 5.56 16.34 -12.77
C GLU A 122 6.46 15.13 -12.49
N LEU A 123 6.12 14.31 -11.50
CA LEU A 123 6.78 13.03 -11.26
C LEU A 123 6.52 12.00 -12.37
N ALA A 124 5.33 12.03 -12.98
CA ALA A 124 4.99 11.14 -14.10
C ALA A 124 5.74 11.50 -15.40
N GLU A 125 6.26 12.72 -15.52
CA GLU A 125 7.07 13.18 -16.65
C GLU A 125 8.56 12.82 -16.51
N LEU A 126 8.98 12.30 -15.36
CA LEU A 126 10.35 11.82 -15.16
C LEU A 126 10.70 10.71 -16.14
N SER A 127 11.97 10.65 -16.53
CA SER A 127 12.45 9.59 -17.42
C SER A 127 12.30 8.21 -16.75
N PRO A 128 12.15 7.12 -17.53
CA PRO A 128 12.10 5.76 -16.98
C PRO A 128 13.31 5.43 -16.10
N GLU A 129 14.50 5.95 -16.44
CA GLU A 129 15.73 5.77 -15.66
C GLU A 129 15.67 6.50 -14.32
N GLN A 130 15.17 7.74 -14.30
CA GLN A 130 14.97 8.50 -13.07
C GLN A 130 13.96 7.80 -12.16
N LEU A 131 12.84 7.31 -12.72
CA LEU A 131 11.84 6.55 -11.98
C LEU A 131 12.40 5.22 -11.44
N ALA A 132 13.23 4.53 -12.21
CA ALA A 132 13.89 3.30 -11.76
C ALA A 132 14.85 3.57 -10.59
N ASN A 133 15.64 4.64 -10.68
CA ASN A 133 16.56 5.04 -9.64
C ASN A 133 15.80 5.43 -8.35
N LEU A 134 14.75 6.25 -8.47
CA LEU A 134 13.87 6.61 -7.34
C LEU A 134 13.23 5.38 -6.71
N GLN A 135 12.73 4.42 -7.51
CA GLN A 135 12.16 3.18 -7.01
C GLN A 135 13.20 2.35 -6.22
N GLN A 136 14.44 2.27 -6.72
CA GLN A 136 15.51 1.55 -6.05
C GLN A 136 15.96 2.24 -4.76
N GLN A 137 16.09 3.57 -4.78
CA GLN A 137 16.41 4.35 -3.59
C GLN A 137 15.32 4.15 -2.52
N ALA A 138 14.04 4.22 -2.89
CA ALA A 138 12.92 4.04 -1.97
C ALA A 138 12.94 2.64 -1.34
N ALA A 139 13.19 1.60 -2.13
CA ALA A 139 13.32 0.24 -1.62
C ALA A 139 14.47 0.12 -0.59
N LYS A 140 15.66 0.66 -0.91
CA LYS A 140 16.81 0.68 0.00
C LYS A 140 16.54 1.47 1.29
N ALA A 141 15.84 2.60 1.19
CA ALA A 141 15.45 3.40 2.35
C ALA A 141 14.51 2.61 3.29
N VAL A 142 13.55 1.86 2.74
CA VAL A 142 12.66 1.00 3.53
C VAL A 142 13.43 -0.14 4.19
N GLU A 143 14.33 -0.80 3.48
CA GLU A 143 15.15 -1.89 4.04
C GLU A 143 16.07 -1.40 5.15
N SER A 144 16.78 -0.28 4.94
CA SER A 144 17.65 0.32 5.96
C SER A 144 16.87 0.79 7.20
N ALA A 145 15.68 1.38 7.01
CA ALA A 145 14.82 1.77 8.12
C ALA A 145 14.33 0.55 8.92
N LYS A 146 13.96 -0.55 8.25
CA LYS A 146 13.60 -1.81 8.91
C LYS A 146 14.74 -2.37 9.74
N LEU A 147 15.94 -2.47 9.16
CA LEU A 147 17.13 -2.97 9.87
C LEU A 147 17.47 -2.10 11.08
N THR A 148 17.40 -0.77 10.92
CA THR A 148 17.66 0.18 12.02
C THR A 148 16.64 0.01 13.14
N LYS A 149 15.36 -0.14 12.80
CA LYS A 149 14.29 -0.40 13.75
C LYS A 149 14.52 -1.72 14.51
N GLU A 150 14.77 -2.81 13.79
CA GLU A 150 15.03 -4.13 14.40
C GLU A 150 16.24 -4.10 15.32
N PHE A 151 17.32 -3.43 14.90
CA PHE A 151 18.50 -3.23 15.73
C PHE A 151 18.17 -2.46 17.01
N LEU A 152 17.42 -1.36 16.91
CA LEU A 152 16.99 -0.57 18.06
C LEU A 152 16.08 -1.37 19.00
N GLU A 153 15.11 -2.12 18.47
CA GLU A 153 14.25 -3.02 19.24
C GLU A 153 15.08 -4.10 19.97
N GLY A 154 16.12 -4.64 19.32
CA GLY A 154 17.08 -5.55 19.94
C GLY A 154 17.85 -4.91 21.10
N VAL A 155 18.31 -3.66 20.94
CA VAL A 155 18.97 -2.89 22.01
C VAL A 155 18.03 -2.62 23.19
N ILE A 156 16.79 -2.21 22.91
CA ILE A 156 15.75 -1.97 23.93
C ILE A 156 15.44 -3.26 24.68
N SER A 157 15.26 -4.37 23.96
CA SER A 157 15.05 -5.70 24.54
C SER A 157 16.20 -6.09 25.46
N ARG A 158 17.45 -5.99 24.97
CA ARG A 158 18.65 -6.27 25.78
C ARG A 158 18.73 -5.42 27.05
N ARG A 159 18.29 -4.16 27.00
CA ARG A 159 18.32 -3.24 28.16
C ARG A 159 17.27 -3.58 29.21
N TYR A 160 16.08 -4.02 28.81
CA TYR A 160 14.92 -4.10 29.70
C TYR A 160 14.37 -5.50 29.94
N ALA A 161 14.79 -6.53 29.20
CA ALA A 161 14.27 -7.90 29.32
C ALA A 161 14.44 -8.46 30.73
N ASP A 162 15.67 -8.46 31.26
CA ASP A 162 15.96 -9.04 32.58
C ASP A 162 15.19 -8.34 33.71
N LYS A 163 15.10 -7.00 33.66
CA LYS A 163 14.34 -6.21 34.63
C LYS A 163 12.84 -6.49 34.53
N ALA A 164 12.31 -6.60 33.32
CA ALA A 164 10.90 -6.95 33.11
C ALA A 164 10.59 -8.37 33.62
N ASP A 165 11.49 -9.33 33.40
CA ASP A 165 11.32 -10.71 33.88
C ASP A 165 11.42 -10.83 35.40
N LEU A 166 12.33 -10.09 36.03
CA LEU A 166 12.41 -10.01 37.48
C LEU A 166 11.12 -9.43 38.08
N LEU A 167 10.63 -8.30 37.56
CA LEU A 167 9.38 -7.69 38.02
C LEU A 167 8.15 -8.60 37.78
N ARG A 168 8.14 -9.38 36.69
CA ARG A 168 7.10 -10.39 36.46
C ARG A 168 7.14 -11.48 37.52
N LYS A 169 8.32 -12.03 37.81
CA LYS A 169 8.51 -13.06 38.85
C LYS A 169 8.14 -12.57 40.24
N GLU A 170 8.56 -11.36 40.62
CA GLU A 170 8.18 -10.72 41.89
C GLU A 170 6.67 -10.51 42.01
N ALA A 171 6.01 -10.19 40.89
CA ALA A 171 4.55 -10.09 40.83
C ALA A 171 3.83 -11.46 40.75
N GLY A 172 4.56 -12.57 40.79
CA GLY A 172 4.03 -13.93 40.67
C GLY A 172 3.41 -14.24 39.30
N LYS A 173 3.88 -13.58 38.24
CA LYS A 173 3.37 -13.72 36.86
C LYS A 173 4.40 -14.35 35.94
N ASP A 174 3.99 -15.34 35.15
CA ASP A 174 4.81 -15.87 34.05
C ASP A 174 4.65 -15.06 32.74
N PHE A 175 3.49 -14.42 32.57
CA PHE A 175 3.12 -13.64 31.39
C PHE A 175 2.38 -12.37 31.80
N GLY A 176 2.26 -11.43 30.86
CA GLY A 176 1.49 -10.21 31.00
C GLY A 176 2.38 -8.97 31.02
N THR A 177 1.76 -7.86 31.39
CA THR A 177 2.37 -6.53 31.30
C THR A 177 2.92 -6.08 32.65
N VAL A 178 4.16 -5.60 32.64
CA VAL A 178 4.77 -4.87 33.76
C VAL A 178 5.14 -3.47 33.32
N ARG A 179 5.07 -2.51 34.25
CA ARG A 179 5.40 -1.11 34.01
C ARG A 179 6.38 -0.64 35.08
N PHE A 180 7.42 0.07 34.67
CA PHE A 180 8.39 0.67 35.57
C PHE A 180 8.97 1.96 34.98
N ILE A 181 9.55 2.79 35.84
CA ILE A 181 10.19 4.04 35.45
C ILE A 181 11.71 3.83 35.35
N ASP A 182 12.34 4.39 34.32
CA ASP A 182 13.80 4.53 34.17
C ASP A 182 14.10 6.00 33.79
N GLY A 183 14.52 6.80 34.78
CA GLY A 183 14.62 8.26 34.63
C GLY A 183 13.26 8.89 34.34
N ASP A 184 13.16 9.63 33.25
CA ASP A 184 11.91 10.28 32.79
C ASP A 184 11.08 9.40 31.84
N VAL A 185 11.48 8.13 31.64
CA VAL A 185 10.83 7.22 30.69
C VAL A 185 10.03 6.15 31.43
N GLN A 186 8.74 6.04 31.11
CA GLN A 186 7.91 4.90 31.52
C GLN A 186 8.10 3.73 30.54
N VAL A 187 8.69 2.65 31.02
CA VAL A 187 8.85 1.40 30.28
C VAL A 187 7.65 0.51 30.54
N THR A 188 6.98 0.09 29.46
CA THR A 188 5.89 -0.90 29.50
C THR A 188 6.35 -2.15 28.77
N ALA A 189 6.56 -3.24 29.50
CA ALA A 189 7.02 -4.51 28.94
C ALA A 189 5.87 -5.52 28.94
N GLU A 190 5.30 -5.78 27.77
CA GLU A 190 4.22 -6.74 27.57
C GLU A 190 4.77 -8.10 27.11
N LEU A 191 4.39 -9.17 27.80
CA LEU A 191 4.63 -10.53 27.37
C LEU A 191 3.30 -11.25 27.18
N PRO A 192 2.72 -11.26 25.97
CA PRO A 192 1.38 -11.80 25.76
C PRO A 192 1.39 -13.32 25.87
N LYS A 193 0.31 -13.90 26.41
CA LYS A 193 0.05 -15.34 26.34
C LYS A 193 -0.32 -15.69 24.90
N ARG A 194 0.43 -16.59 24.27
CA ARG A 194 0.12 -17.10 22.93
C ARG A 194 -0.04 -18.62 22.98
N PRO A 195 -1.28 -19.14 22.95
CA PRO A 195 -1.52 -20.56 22.81
C PRO A 195 -0.89 -21.06 21.51
N HIS A 196 -0.04 -22.09 21.62
CA HIS A 196 0.47 -22.81 20.48
C HIS A 196 -0.27 -24.13 20.37
N TRP A 197 -0.88 -24.38 19.21
CA TRP A 197 -1.64 -25.59 18.95
C TRP A 197 -0.85 -26.58 18.10
N ASP A 198 -0.66 -27.79 18.62
CA ASP A 198 -0.10 -28.91 17.86
C ASP A 198 -1.10 -29.35 16.80
N GLN A 199 -0.81 -28.99 15.54
CA GLN A 199 -1.68 -29.26 14.40
C GLN A 199 -1.89 -30.75 14.16
N LYS A 200 -0.92 -31.60 14.49
CA LYS A 200 -1.07 -33.05 14.33
C LYS A 200 -2.09 -33.57 15.34
N ARG A 201 -1.99 -33.13 16.60
CA ARG A 201 -2.97 -33.48 17.63
C ARG A 201 -4.36 -32.94 17.33
N LEU A 202 -4.47 -31.73 16.77
CA LEU A 202 -5.76 -31.19 16.33
C LEU A 202 -6.37 -32.02 15.19
N SER A 203 -5.58 -32.43 14.21
CA SER A 203 -6.03 -33.34 13.15
C SER A 203 -6.51 -34.68 13.70
N ASP A 204 -5.76 -35.28 14.62
CA ASP A 204 -6.15 -36.54 15.26
C ASP A 204 -7.45 -36.40 16.06
N LEU A 205 -7.66 -35.24 16.71
CA LEU A 205 -8.88 -34.95 17.46
C LEU A 205 -10.08 -34.76 16.52
N PHE A 206 -9.90 -34.03 15.41
CA PHE A 206 -10.91 -33.86 14.37
C PHE A 206 -11.43 -35.22 13.87
N ASP A 207 -10.52 -36.14 13.54
CA ASP A 207 -10.89 -37.47 13.06
C ASP A 207 -11.59 -38.31 14.14
N ARG A 208 -11.22 -38.17 15.41
CA ARG A 208 -11.89 -38.88 16.52
C ARG A 208 -13.31 -38.39 16.74
N ILE A 209 -13.54 -37.07 16.75
CA ILE A 209 -14.88 -36.47 16.90
C ILE A 209 -15.78 -36.96 15.77
N ARG A 210 -15.27 -36.91 14.53
CA ARG A 210 -15.99 -37.42 13.35
C ARG A 210 -16.33 -38.90 13.45
N LYS A 211 -15.40 -39.74 13.92
CA LYS A 211 -15.63 -41.19 14.12
C LYS A 211 -16.61 -41.49 15.24
N ALA A 212 -16.71 -40.61 16.24
CA ALA A 212 -17.70 -40.70 17.30
C ALA A 212 -19.12 -40.31 16.84
N GLY A 213 -19.27 -39.79 15.62
CA GLY A 213 -20.55 -39.38 15.04
C GLY A 213 -20.95 -37.93 15.33
N GLU A 214 -20.06 -37.16 15.97
CA GLU A 214 -20.23 -35.72 16.19
C GLU A 214 -19.62 -34.91 15.04
N ASP A 215 -20.04 -33.64 14.89
CA ASP A 215 -19.46 -32.71 13.93
C ASP A 215 -18.28 -31.95 14.56
N PRO A 216 -17.04 -32.14 14.06
CA PRO A 216 -15.89 -31.39 14.56
C PRO A 216 -16.00 -29.87 14.40
N GLN A 217 -16.80 -29.37 13.45
CA GLN A 217 -16.95 -27.93 13.20
C GLN A 217 -17.66 -27.19 14.34
N GLU A 218 -18.35 -27.89 15.23
CA GLU A 218 -18.93 -27.29 16.45
C GLU A 218 -17.85 -26.87 17.47
N TYR A 219 -16.63 -27.43 17.35
CA TYR A 219 -15.56 -27.26 18.32
C TYR A 219 -14.32 -26.56 17.75
N MET A 220 -14.14 -26.56 16.42
CA MET A 220 -12.98 -25.96 15.78
C MET A 220 -13.28 -25.43 14.38
N ASP A 221 -12.73 -24.26 14.07
CA ASP A 221 -12.73 -23.72 12.71
C ASP A 221 -11.66 -24.41 11.86
N VAL A 222 -12.03 -24.83 10.65
CA VAL A 222 -11.13 -25.50 9.71
C VAL A 222 -10.97 -24.69 8.43
N ASP A 223 -9.78 -24.16 8.22
CA ASP A 223 -9.39 -23.49 6.99
C ASP A 223 -8.69 -24.45 6.03
N TYR A 224 -9.25 -24.61 4.83
CA TYR A 224 -8.59 -25.34 3.75
C TYR A 224 -7.71 -24.42 2.91
N LYS A 225 -6.40 -24.65 2.96
CA LYS A 225 -5.42 -23.89 2.17
C LYS A 225 -4.79 -24.77 1.10
N VAL A 226 -4.99 -24.40 -0.15
CA VAL A 226 -4.32 -25.01 -1.31
C VAL A 226 -3.27 -24.04 -1.84
N PRO A 227 -1.96 -24.31 -1.62
CA PRO A 227 -0.91 -23.50 -2.24
C PRO A 227 -0.97 -23.61 -3.76
N GLU A 228 -1.01 -22.48 -4.46
CA GLU A 228 -1.10 -22.43 -5.93
C GLU A 228 0.06 -23.15 -6.62
N SER A 229 1.25 -23.15 -6.00
CA SER A 229 2.41 -23.92 -6.49
C SER A 229 2.16 -25.43 -6.48
N LYS A 230 1.54 -25.95 -5.41
CA LYS A 230 1.17 -27.37 -5.32
C LYS A 230 0.07 -27.70 -6.32
N PHE A 231 -0.97 -26.87 -6.40
CA PHE A 231 -2.07 -27.03 -7.35
C PHE A 231 -1.57 -27.15 -8.81
N LYS A 232 -0.59 -26.31 -9.20
CA LYS A 232 0.01 -26.36 -10.55
C LYS A 232 0.84 -27.62 -10.80
N ALA A 233 1.46 -28.17 -9.77
CA ALA A 233 2.30 -29.37 -9.86
C ALA A 233 1.52 -30.68 -9.81
N TRP A 234 0.21 -30.65 -9.53
CA TRP A 234 -0.61 -31.86 -9.43
C TRP A 234 -0.91 -32.50 -10.79
N PRO A 235 -1.10 -33.83 -10.83
CA PRO A 235 -1.67 -34.51 -11.98
C PRO A 235 -3.05 -33.95 -12.35
N SER A 236 -3.39 -33.98 -13.64
CA SER A 236 -4.62 -33.39 -14.18
C SER A 236 -5.90 -33.91 -13.52
N GLN A 237 -5.92 -35.19 -13.13
CA GLN A 237 -7.07 -35.84 -12.49
C GLN A 237 -7.42 -35.26 -11.11
N ILE A 238 -6.40 -34.95 -10.29
CA ILE A 238 -6.64 -34.34 -8.97
C ILE A 238 -6.91 -32.85 -9.14
N ARG A 239 -6.20 -32.20 -10.06
CA ARG A 239 -6.35 -30.77 -10.33
C ARG A 239 -7.78 -30.41 -10.75
N SER A 240 -8.40 -31.18 -11.65
CA SER A 240 -9.76 -30.92 -12.15
C SER A 240 -10.82 -30.92 -11.06
N ALA A 241 -10.68 -31.76 -10.02
CA ALA A 241 -11.61 -31.79 -8.89
C ALA A 241 -11.61 -30.50 -8.06
N PHE A 242 -10.51 -29.75 -8.07
CA PHE A 242 -10.35 -28.49 -7.31
C PHE A 242 -10.59 -27.24 -8.17
N GLU A 243 -10.72 -27.38 -9.49
CA GLU A 243 -10.91 -26.24 -10.40
C GLU A 243 -12.22 -25.48 -10.11
N GLY A 244 -13.30 -26.18 -9.77
CA GLY A 244 -14.59 -25.55 -9.44
C GLY A 244 -14.55 -24.71 -8.16
N ALA A 245 -13.63 -25.00 -7.24
CA ALA A 245 -13.42 -24.20 -6.03
C ALA A 245 -12.42 -23.05 -6.23
N ARG A 246 -11.74 -22.99 -7.39
CA ARG A 246 -10.68 -22.01 -7.67
C ARG A 246 -11.25 -20.79 -8.40
N THR A 247 -11.23 -19.64 -7.74
CA THR A 247 -11.53 -18.35 -8.37
C THR A 247 -10.24 -17.56 -8.62
N VAL A 248 -10.01 -17.14 -9.88
CA VAL A 248 -8.91 -16.21 -10.20
C VAL A 248 -9.49 -14.82 -10.34
N LYS A 249 -9.01 -13.89 -9.51
CA LYS A 249 -9.31 -12.46 -9.62
C LYS A 249 -8.05 -11.73 -10.10
N ALA A 250 -8.23 -10.68 -10.90
CA ALA A 250 -7.11 -9.84 -11.29
C ALA A 250 -6.53 -9.16 -10.03
N GLY A 251 -5.23 -9.34 -9.81
CA GLY A 251 -4.51 -8.65 -8.74
C GLY A 251 -4.22 -7.20 -9.08
N LYS A 252 -3.82 -6.42 -8.07
CA LYS A 252 -3.31 -5.06 -8.27
C LYS A 252 -2.06 -5.10 -9.17
N PRO A 253 -1.96 -4.27 -10.21
CA PRO A 253 -0.75 -4.22 -11.03
C PRO A 253 0.44 -3.76 -10.17
N THR A 254 1.56 -4.45 -10.33
CA THR A 254 2.83 -4.08 -9.70
C THR A 254 3.83 -3.77 -10.80
N PHE A 255 4.57 -2.66 -10.65
CA PHE A 255 5.57 -2.23 -11.62
C PHE A 255 6.94 -2.31 -10.96
N LYS A 256 7.86 -3.04 -11.58
CA LYS A 256 9.28 -3.09 -11.20
C LYS A 256 10.08 -2.55 -12.37
N LEU A 257 10.79 -1.47 -12.14
CA LEU A 257 11.65 -0.80 -13.11
C LEU A 257 13.08 -1.31 -12.92
N SER A 258 13.74 -1.64 -14.02
CA SER A 258 15.15 -2.03 -14.07
C SER A 258 15.80 -1.35 -15.26
N VAL A 259 16.94 -0.70 -15.06
CA VAL A 259 17.76 -0.19 -16.16
C VAL A 259 18.35 -1.40 -16.87
N LYS A 260 18.13 -1.52 -18.18
CA LYS A 260 18.75 -2.56 -18.99
C LYS A 260 20.22 -2.19 -19.18
N ASP A 261 21.14 -3.09 -18.83
CA ASP A 261 22.51 -2.97 -19.28
C ASP A 261 22.56 -3.23 -20.78
N GLU A 262 23.31 -2.43 -21.54
CA GLU A 262 23.43 -2.50 -23.02
C GLU A 262 23.93 -3.85 -23.56
N GLN A 263 24.28 -4.81 -22.70
CA GLN A 263 24.82 -6.11 -23.10
C GLN A 263 23.75 -7.17 -23.45
N GLU A 264 22.47 -6.91 -23.19
CA GLU A 264 21.41 -7.93 -23.35
C GLU A 264 20.57 -7.79 -24.65
N ILE A 265 20.95 -6.90 -25.58
CA ILE A 265 20.23 -6.71 -26.86
C ILE A 265 20.91 -7.46 -28.02
N ALA A 266 22.03 -8.16 -27.77
CA ALA A 266 22.79 -8.88 -28.79
C ALA A 266 22.68 -10.42 -28.70
N ALA A 267 21.52 -10.96 -28.34
CA ALA A 267 21.23 -12.40 -28.38
C ALA A 267 19.91 -12.70 -29.10
#